data_AF-A0A7S9L259-F1
#
_entry.id   AF-A0A7S9L259-F1
#
_cell.length_a   1.000
_cell.length_b   1.000
_cell.length_c   1.000
_cell.angle_alpha   90.00
_cell.angle_beta   90.00
_cell.angle_gamma   90.00
#
_symmetry.space_group_name_H-M   'P 1'
#
loop_
_entity.id
_entity.type
_entity.pdbx_description
1 polymer ?
#
loop_
_entity_poly.entity_id
_entity_poly.type
_entity_poly.pdbx_seq_one_letter_code
_entity_poly.pdbx_strand_id
1 'polypeptide(L)'
;MKQSFLTLLMAYCCTVMACGKATNTPAPETGGETTKPVTKRRPASIGIVGDSSNVVKTTNGGMVLMGGGKDVDAAFKWMIDKSGGGDVVVLRASGTDAYNPYINGLGNVNSVETLLINTKELANNDTVAYIIRNAEMVFIAGGDQSDYMNNWKGTKTEQALNYLMNEKKAPVGGTSAGCAILGGFYYSGETGGLTSAQALANPYDVNVTLYNNDFLKAPYLQNVITDQHYLTRAREGRSVVFLGRINNDWKTAAKCIATDERTAVCIDKNGKAQVFGDYAEARPYSYAYFISADAAKQPEQMVANKKVIWSNNEKALAVYEIPASVNGGGSFNVANFKANEATGGKWYWWWVADGVLNKKDQ
;
A
#
# COMPACT_ATOMS: atom_id res chain seq x y z
N MET A 1 -2.29 33.06 64.39
CA MET A 1 -3.38 33.87 64.96
C MET A 1 -4.21 34.35 63.77
N LYS A 2 -5.45 33.87 63.58
CA LYS A 2 -6.70 34.52 64.07
C LYS A 2 -6.70 36.01 63.74
N GLN A 3 -7.25 36.39 62.58
CA GLN A 3 -8.67 36.80 62.39
C GLN A 3 -9.03 38.11 63.09
N SER A 4 -9.53 39.07 62.31
CA SER A 4 -10.72 39.86 62.65
C SER A 4 -11.32 40.52 61.40
N PHE A 5 -12.62 40.28 61.17
CA PHE A 5 -13.50 41.06 60.29
C PHE A 5 -13.98 42.32 61.02
N LEU A 6 -14.29 43.40 60.30
CA LEU A 6 -15.50 44.18 60.60
C LEU A 6 -16.00 44.95 59.37
N THR A 7 -17.31 45.23 59.34
CA THR A 7 -18.09 45.64 58.16
C THR A 7 -19.00 46.82 58.52
N LEU A 8 -19.13 47.84 57.67
CA LEU A 8 -20.30 48.72 57.41
C LEU A 8 -19.83 49.83 56.42
N LEU A 9 -20.43 50.24 55.29
CA LEU A 9 -21.79 50.35 54.72
C LEU A 9 -22.35 51.80 54.75
N MET A 10 -22.83 52.27 53.58
CA MET A 10 -23.61 53.50 53.29
C MET A 10 -22.97 54.89 53.49
N ALA A 11 -23.42 55.99 52.85
CA ALA A 11 -23.94 56.24 51.48
C ALA A 11 -24.24 57.76 51.27
N TYR A 12 -24.20 58.20 50.00
CA TYR A 12 -25.04 59.27 49.39
C TYR A 12 -24.65 60.77 49.38
N CYS A 13 -25.15 61.46 48.34
CA CYS A 13 -25.20 62.91 48.04
C CYS A 13 -23.88 63.67 47.71
N CYS A 14 -23.85 64.67 46.79
CA CYS A 14 -24.67 64.97 45.60
C CYS A 14 -24.09 66.17 44.81
N THR A 15 -24.16 66.17 43.46
CA THR A 15 -24.17 67.37 42.54
C THR A 15 -22.92 68.31 42.55
N VAL A 16 -22.53 69.17 41.58
CA VAL A 16 -22.72 69.49 40.13
C VAL A 16 -21.51 70.42 39.73
N MET A 17 -21.12 70.77 38.49
CA MET A 17 -21.66 70.61 37.12
C MET A 17 -20.54 70.67 36.04
N ALA A 18 -20.94 70.48 34.78
CA ALA A 18 -20.43 70.92 33.45
C ALA A 18 -19.24 71.92 33.32
N CYS A 19 -18.47 72.00 32.20
CA CYS A 19 -18.68 71.44 30.85
C CYS A 19 -17.37 71.36 30.03
N GLY A 20 -17.20 70.34 29.17
CA GLY A 20 -16.04 70.21 28.27
C GLY A 20 -16.20 69.11 27.22
N LYS A 21 -16.53 69.51 25.99
CA LYS A 21 -16.78 68.68 24.77
C LYS A 21 -15.62 67.69 24.49
N ALA A 22 -15.82 66.51 23.88
CA ALA A 22 -16.98 65.98 23.15
C ALA A 22 -17.12 64.44 23.31
N THR A 23 -18.36 63.94 23.21
CA THR A 23 -18.70 62.51 23.11
C THR A 23 -19.03 62.15 21.66
N ASN A 24 -18.59 60.98 21.18
CA ASN A 24 -19.26 60.28 20.09
C ASN A 24 -19.12 58.76 20.25
N THR A 25 -20.25 58.08 20.06
CA THR A 25 -20.48 56.63 20.22
C THR A 25 -19.71 55.81 19.17
N PRO A 26 -19.19 54.61 19.50
CA PRO A 26 -18.92 53.61 18.48
C PRO A 26 -20.25 53.01 18.00
N ALA A 27 -20.69 53.43 16.81
CA ALA A 27 -21.63 52.65 16.00
C ALA A 27 -20.94 51.36 15.52
N PRO A 28 -21.68 50.29 15.16
CA PRO A 28 -21.06 49.04 14.74
C PRO A 28 -20.27 49.22 13.44
N GLU A 29 -18.98 48.89 13.47
CA GLU A 29 -18.17 48.88 12.25
C GLU A 29 -18.61 47.73 11.34
N THR A 30 -19.39 48.08 10.31
CA THR A 30 -19.53 47.28 9.10
C THR A 30 -18.24 47.34 8.28
N GLY A 31 -17.16 46.78 8.85
CA GLY A 31 -15.89 46.53 8.18
C GLY A 31 -15.91 45.10 7.65
N GLY A 32 -16.08 44.95 6.33
CA GLY A 32 -16.01 43.66 5.67
C GLY A 32 -14.58 43.13 5.63
N GLU A 33 -14.08 42.59 6.75
CA GLU A 33 -13.00 41.62 6.69
C GLU A 33 -13.50 40.44 5.85
N THR A 34 -13.00 40.37 4.62
CA THR A 34 -13.03 39.13 3.87
C THR A 34 -12.13 38.15 4.62
N THR A 35 -12.75 37.40 5.54
CA THR A 35 -12.11 36.24 6.15
C THR A 35 -11.72 35.33 5.00
N LYS A 36 -10.44 35.40 4.59
CA LYS A 36 -9.86 34.42 3.68
C LYS A 36 -10.22 33.07 4.29
N PRO A 37 -10.95 32.21 3.57
CA PRO A 37 -11.40 30.96 4.15
C PRO A 37 -10.16 30.27 4.70
N VAL A 38 -10.16 29.97 6.00
CA VAL A 38 -9.04 29.28 6.64
C VAL A 38 -8.93 27.95 5.92
N THR A 39 -7.98 27.88 4.98
CA THR A 39 -7.71 26.67 4.22
C THR A 39 -7.36 25.63 5.25
N LYS A 40 -8.25 24.63 5.43
CA LYS A 40 -7.99 23.51 6.34
C LYS A 40 -6.63 22.95 5.94
N ARG A 41 -5.61 23.18 6.77
CA ARG A 41 -4.25 22.75 6.48
C ARG A 41 -4.31 21.23 6.28
N ARG A 42 -3.95 20.75 5.09
CA ARG A 42 -3.83 19.33 4.74
C ARG A 42 -2.34 18.98 4.78
N PRO A 43 -1.76 18.54 5.91
CA PRO A 43 -0.35 18.13 5.96
C PRO A 43 -0.13 16.97 5.00
N ALA A 44 1.11 16.79 4.52
CA ALA A 44 1.50 15.86 3.46
C ALA A 44 0.84 16.09 2.08
N SER A 45 -0.27 16.83 1.95
CA SER A 45 -0.89 17.10 0.65
C SER A 45 0.03 17.89 -0.27
N ILE A 46 0.31 17.34 -1.46
CA ILE A 46 1.13 17.97 -2.50
C ILE A 46 0.35 18.28 -3.79
N GLY A 47 -0.95 17.98 -3.82
CA GLY A 47 -1.83 18.30 -4.93
C GLY A 47 -3.18 17.59 -4.82
N ILE A 48 -4.24 18.23 -5.31
CA ILE A 48 -5.59 17.67 -5.39
C ILE A 48 -6.26 18.10 -6.70
N VAL A 49 -7.03 17.20 -7.31
CA VAL A 49 -7.96 17.48 -8.42
C VAL A 49 -9.37 16.99 -8.05
N GLY A 50 -10.41 17.60 -8.62
CA GLY A 50 -11.81 17.31 -8.28
C GLY A 50 -12.34 18.14 -7.10
N ASP A 51 -13.43 17.70 -6.46
CA ASP A 51 -14.03 18.39 -5.31
C ASP A 51 -13.33 17.99 -4.00
N SER A 52 -12.69 18.95 -3.35
CA SER A 52 -12.01 18.74 -2.05
C SER A 52 -12.94 18.42 -0.87
N SER A 53 -14.26 18.47 -1.08
CA SER A 53 -15.31 18.14 -0.13
C SER A 53 -15.45 16.63 0.01
N ASN A 54 -15.29 16.13 1.23
CA ASN A 54 -15.35 14.70 1.54
C ASN A 54 -16.71 14.09 1.18
N VAL A 55 -16.73 13.04 0.37
CA VAL A 55 -17.94 12.24 0.11
C VAL A 55 -17.94 10.93 0.90
N VAL A 56 -19.05 10.20 0.83
CA VAL A 56 -19.14 8.82 1.31
C VAL A 56 -19.83 8.01 0.22
N LYS A 57 -19.18 6.94 -0.24
CA LYS A 57 -19.77 5.97 -1.19
C LYS A 57 -19.70 4.56 -0.62
N THR A 58 -20.54 3.68 -1.14
CA THR A 58 -20.46 2.25 -0.87
C THR A 58 -19.27 1.65 -1.64
N THR A 59 -18.25 1.20 -0.92
CA THR A 59 -17.09 0.51 -1.49
C THR A 59 -17.28 -1.02 -1.50
N ASN A 60 -16.68 -1.71 -2.48
CA ASN A 60 -16.88 -3.15 -2.70
C ASN A 60 -15.58 -4.00 -2.56
N GLY A 61 -14.57 -3.44 -1.89
CA GLY A 61 -13.32 -4.11 -1.48
C GLY A 61 -12.44 -4.66 -2.61
N GLY A 62 -11.13 -4.68 -2.35
CA GLY A 62 -10.19 -5.36 -3.23
C GLY A 62 -8.74 -4.97 -3.00
N MET A 63 -7.83 -5.82 -3.46
CA MET A 63 -6.40 -5.55 -3.46
C MET A 63 -5.87 -5.48 -4.90
N VAL A 64 -4.98 -4.52 -5.19
CA VAL A 64 -4.24 -4.49 -6.47
C VAL A 64 -2.74 -4.59 -6.20
N LEU A 65 -2.12 -5.65 -6.72
CA LEU A 65 -0.69 -5.89 -6.67
C LEU A 65 -0.11 -5.60 -8.07
N MET A 66 0.50 -4.43 -8.27
CA MET A 66 1.04 -4.00 -9.57
C MET A 66 2.56 -4.07 -9.60
N GLY A 67 3.13 -4.59 -10.69
CA GLY A 67 4.56 -4.90 -10.77
C GLY A 67 5.49 -3.72 -11.08
N GLY A 68 4.96 -2.51 -11.30
CA GLY A 68 5.75 -1.33 -11.67
C GLY A 68 5.88 -1.13 -13.19
N GLY A 69 6.79 -0.24 -13.60
CA GLY A 69 6.97 0.15 -15.00
C GLY A 69 5.88 1.12 -15.46
N LYS A 70 5.27 0.88 -16.63
CA LYS A 70 4.05 1.60 -17.05
C LYS A 70 2.88 1.07 -16.23
N ASP A 71 2.09 1.98 -15.67
CA ASP A 71 0.87 1.67 -14.93
C ASP A 71 -0.20 0.97 -15.80
N VAL A 72 -1.09 0.22 -15.14
CA VAL A 72 -2.11 -0.60 -15.79
C VAL A 72 -3.49 0.05 -15.66
N ASP A 73 -3.92 0.78 -16.68
CA ASP A 73 -5.21 1.49 -16.75
C ASP A 73 -6.41 0.63 -16.32
N ALA A 74 -6.44 -0.64 -16.75
CA ALA A 74 -7.51 -1.57 -16.42
C ALA A 74 -7.62 -1.85 -14.91
N ALA A 75 -6.50 -1.88 -14.19
CA ALA A 75 -6.47 -2.07 -12.74
C ALA A 75 -6.96 -0.82 -12.00
N PHE A 76 -6.59 0.39 -12.47
CA PHE A 76 -7.13 1.63 -11.93
C PHE A 76 -8.64 1.77 -12.17
N LYS A 77 -9.13 1.46 -13.38
CA LYS A 77 -10.57 1.42 -13.69
C LYS A 77 -11.32 0.43 -12.80
N TRP A 78 -10.74 -0.75 -12.57
CA TRP A 78 -11.28 -1.74 -11.64
C TRP A 78 -11.33 -1.21 -10.19
N MET A 79 -10.31 -0.48 -9.72
CA MET A 79 -10.35 0.14 -8.38
C MET A 79 -11.38 1.27 -8.29
N ILE A 80 -11.57 2.07 -9.34
CA ILE A 80 -12.58 3.14 -9.40
C ILE A 80 -14.00 2.56 -9.33
N ASP A 81 -14.30 1.48 -10.07
CA ASP A 81 -15.56 0.75 -9.94
C ASP A 81 -15.78 0.27 -8.49
N LYS A 82 -14.75 -0.34 -7.89
CA LYS A 82 -14.77 -0.80 -6.51
C LYS A 82 -14.92 0.32 -5.46
N SER A 83 -14.62 1.57 -5.80
CA SER A 83 -14.70 2.72 -4.90
C SER A 83 -16.08 3.40 -4.92
N GLY A 84 -16.91 3.13 -5.94
CA GLY A 84 -18.17 3.84 -6.16
C GLY A 84 -17.98 5.30 -6.61
N GLY A 85 -16.79 5.66 -7.09
CA GLY A 85 -16.46 7.01 -7.57
C GLY A 85 -16.37 8.06 -6.46
N GLY A 86 -15.82 7.69 -5.30
CA GLY A 86 -15.59 8.59 -4.16
C GLY A 86 -14.23 9.29 -4.19
N ASP A 87 -13.68 9.57 -3.01
CA ASP A 87 -12.39 10.23 -2.85
C ASP A 87 -11.23 9.22 -3.01
N VAL A 88 -10.28 9.52 -3.90
CA VAL A 88 -9.08 8.73 -4.11
C VAL A 88 -7.88 9.39 -3.42
N VAL A 89 -7.14 8.62 -2.64
CA VAL A 89 -5.90 9.09 -2.00
C VAL A 89 -4.70 8.30 -2.51
N VAL A 90 -3.73 8.99 -3.08
CA VAL A 90 -2.46 8.44 -3.54
C VAL A 90 -1.41 8.67 -2.46
N LEU A 91 -0.75 7.60 -2.00
CA LEU A 91 0.27 7.66 -0.97
C LEU A 91 1.68 7.53 -1.56
N ARG A 92 2.57 8.41 -1.11
CA ARG A 92 3.97 8.52 -1.55
C ARG A 92 4.90 8.82 -0.38
N ALA A 93 6.15 8.40 -0.50
CA ALA A 93 7.28 8.91 0.30
C ALA A 93 8.24 9.77 -0.56
N SER A 94 8.12 9.68 -1.89
CA SER A 94 8.86 10.49 -2.86
C SER A 94 8.07 10.68 -4.16
N GLY A 95 8.51 11.65 -4.98
CA GLY A 95 7.89 12.00 -6.26
C GLY A 95 6.85 13.12 -6.16
N THR A 96 5.98 13.20 -7.16
CA THR A 96 5.00 14.28 -7.37
C THR A 96 3.56 13.76 -7.34
N ASP A 97 2.61 14.68 -7.47
CA ASP A 97 1.17 14.41 -7.57
C ASP A 97 0.70 13.94 -8.95
N ALA A 98 1.62 13.50 -9.84
CA ALA A 98 1.32 13.14 -11.24
C ALA A 98 0.26 12.03 -11.43
N TYR A 99 -0.04 11.24 -10.38
CA TYR A 99 -1.16 10.29 -10.40
C TYR A 99 -2.53 11.00 -10.41
N ASN A 100 -2.65 12.21 -9.86
CA ASN A 100 -3.91 12.95 -9.74
C ASN A 100 -4.63 13.12 -11.09
N PRO A 101 -4.05 13.80 -12.11
CA PRO A 101 -4.72 13.97 -13.40
C PRO A 101 -4.88 12.65 -14.17
N TYR A 102 -3.97 11.69 -14.00
CA TYR A 102 -4.04 10.38 -14.67
C TYR A 102 -5.24 9.56 -14.15
N ILE A 103 -5.36 9.36 -12.83
CA ILE A 103 -6.46 8.58 -12.24
C ILE A 103 -7.81 9.28 -12.52
N ASN A 104 -7.87 10.60 -12.38
CA ASN A 104 -9.07 11.39 -12.67
C ASN A 104 -9.47 11.34 -14.17
N GLY A 105 -8.54 11.02 -15.07
CA GLY A 105 -8.81 10.80 -16.49
C GLY A 105 -9.27 9.38 -16.86
N LEU A 106 -9.19 8.41 -15.94
CA LEU A 106 -9.54 7.00 -16.22
C LEU A 106 -10.98 6.62 -15.89
N GLY A 107 -11.68 7.42 -15.06
CA GLY A 107 -13.06 7.19 -14.66
C GLY A 107 -13.58 8.26 -13.73
N ASN A 108 -14.88 8.20 -13.40
CA ASN A 108 -15.53 9.20 -12.56
C ASN A 108 -15.17 8.98 -11.07
N VAL A 109 -14.53 9.96 -10.46
CA VAL A 109 -14.18 10.04 -9.04
C VAL A 109 -14.55 11.42 -8.49
N ASN A 110 -14.72 11.55 -7.18
CA ASN A 110 -15.02 12.84 -6.56
C ASN A 110 -13.77 13.73 -6.52
N SER A 111 -12.65 13.16 -6.07
CA SER A 111 -11.35 13.80 -6.08
C SER A 111 -10.22 12.78 -6.20
N VAL A 112 -9.03 13.27 -6.55
CA VAL A 112 -7.77 12.55 -6.36
C VAL A 112 -6.79 13.48 -5.63
N GLU A 113 -6.35 13.10 -4.43
CA GLU A 113 -5.36 13.81 -3.63
C GLU A 113 -4.09 12.96 -3.48
N THR A 114 -2.91 13.57 -3.63
CA THR A 114 -1.63 12.91 -3.33
C THR A 114 -1.08 13.39 -1.99
N LEU A 115 -0.81 12.45 -1.08
CA LEU A 115 -0.14 12.67 0.20
C LEU A 115 1.31 12.16 0.16
N LEU A 116 2.25 13.08 0.33
CA LEU A 116 3.68 12.82 0.52
C LEU A 116 3.99 12.63 2.02
N ILE A 117 3.91 11.39 2.48
CA ILE A 117 4.09 10.98 3.88
C ILE A 117 5.53 10.44 4.03
N ASN A 118 6.51 11.34 4.02
CA ASN A 118 7.94 11.00 4.00
C ASN A 118 8.65 11.15 5.36
N THR A 119 7.91 11.40 6.45
CA THR A 119 8.45 11.43 7.82
C THR A 119 7.52 10.73 8.82
N LYS A 120 8.06 10.38 10.00
CA LYS A 120 7.31 9.74 11.09
C LYS A 120 6.23 10.64 11.67
N GLU A 121 6.46 11.95 11.67
CA GLU A 121 5.56 12.99 12.18
C GLU A 121 4.37 13.17 11.24
N LEU A 122 4.59 13.18 9.92
CA LEU A 122 3.52 13.18 8.93
C LEU A 122 2.69 11.89 9.00
N ALA A 123 3.35 10.74 9.16
CA ALA A 123 2.67 9.45 9.27
C ALA A 123 1.81 9.31 10.56
N ASN A 124 2.14 10.06 11.61
CA ASN A 124 1.38 10.14 12.87
C ASN A 124 0.44 11.35 12.98
N ASN A 125 0.30 12.15 11.91
CA ASN A 125 -0.55 13.32 11.92
C ASN A 125 -2.04 12.95 11.83
N ASP A 126 -2.88 13.51 12.70
CA ASP A 126 -4.32 13.19 12.75
C ASP A 126 -5.08 13.59 11.48
N THR A 127 -4.71 14.71 10.83
CA THR A 127 -5.34 15.13 9.57
C THR A 127 -4.97 14.18 8.43
N VAL A 128 -3.71 13.72 8.37
CA VAL A 128 -3.27 12.72 7.37
C VAL A 128 -4.03 11.41 7.56
N ALA A 129 -4.10 10.91 8.80
CA ALA A 129 -4.85 9.70 9.11
C ALA A 129 -6.35 9.86 8.84
N TYR A 130 -6.94 11.03 9.11
CA TYR A 130 -8.33 11.35 8.78
C TYR A 130 -8.58 11.29 7.27
N ILE A 131 -7.73 11.92 6.44
CA ILE A 131 -7.87 11.90 4.98
C ILE A 131 -7.82 10.45 4.48
N ILE A 132 -6.86 9.64 4.93
CA ILE A 132 -6.75 8.24 4.54
C ILE A 132 -8.00 7.45 4.96
N ARG A 133 -8.43 7.54 6.23
CA ARG A 133 -9.60 6.77 6.72
C ARG A 133 -10.90 7.08 5.98
N ASN A 134 -11.04 8.28 5.43
CA ASN A 134 -12.23 8.68 4.70
C ASN A 134 -12.15 8.41 3.19
N ALA A 135 -10.99 8.09 2.61
CA ALA A 135 -10.88 7.75 1.20
C ALA A 135 -11.75 6.53 0.80
N GLU A 136 -12.37 6.56 -0.37
CA GLU A 136 -13.04 5.41 -0.99
C GLU A 136 -12.08 4.53 -1.78
N MET A 137 -10.88 5.02 -2.09
CA MET A 137 -9.82 4.27 -2.78
C MET A 137 -8.45 4.76 -2.32
N VAL A 138 -7.51 3.84 -2.08
CA VAL A 138 -6.11 4.19 -1.85
C VAL A 138 -5.17 3.50 -2.82
N PHE A 139 -4.21 4.25 -3.37
CA PHE A 139 -3.14 3.70 -4.19
C PHE A 139 -1.76 4.09 -3.65
N ILE A 140 -0.91 3.10 -3.40
CA ILE A 140 0.45 3.28 -2.87
C ILE A 140 1.45 3.23 -4.03
N ALA A 141 2.12 4.35 -4.29
CA ALA A 141 3.00 4.49 -5.44
C ALA A 141 4.29 3.65 -5.34
N GLY A 142 5.02 3.57 -6.45
CA GLY A 142 6.42 3.15 -6.44
C GLY A 142 7.33 4.17 -5.72
N GLY A 143 8.52 3.71 -5.34
CA GLY A 143 9.48 4.43 -4.50
C GLY A 143 10.50 3.45 -3.92
N ASP A 144 10.97 3.71 -2.71
CA ASP A 144 11.65 2.71 -1.87
C ASP A 144 10.66 2.14 -0.85
N GLN A 145 10.55 0.80 -0.74
CA GLN A 145 9.64 0.18 0.23
C GLN A 145 10.13 0.28 1.68
N SER A 146 11.43 0.54 1.90
CA SER A 146 11.96 0.81 3.24
C SER A 146 11.48 2.15 3.79
N ASP A 147 11.27 3.17 2.95
CA ASP A 147 10.67 4.45 3.37
C ASP A 147 9.25 4.24 3.93
N TYR A 148 8.45 3.40 3.26
CA TYR A 148 7.09 3.07 3.71
C TYR A 148 7.10 2.29 5.03
N MET A 149 7.99 1.30 5.17
CA MET A 149 8.16 0.58 6.43
C MET A 149 8.61 1.52 7.56
N ASN A 150 9.70 2.25 7.36
CA ASN A 150 10.33 3.09 8.39
C ASN A 150 9.41 4.22 8.84
N ASN A 151 8.77 4.92 7.90
CA ASN A 151 7.87 6.01 8.23
C ASN A 151 6.51 5.52 8.71
N TRP A 152 5.87 4.53 8.07
CA TRP A 152 4.45 4.25 8.34
C TRP A 152 4.22 3.13 9.37
N LYS A 153 5.14 2.17 9.56
CA LYS A 153 4.94 1.07 10.53
C LYS A 153 4.83 1.60 11.97
N GLY A 154 3.83 1.14 12.71
CA GLY A 154 3.50 1.60 14.06
C GLY A 154 2.90 3.02 14.13
N THR A 155 2.30 3.53 13.04
CA THR A 155 1.73 4.89 13.00
C THR A 155 0.24 4.93 12.69
N LYS A 156 -0.37 6.11 12.83
CA LYS A 156 -1.76 6.35 12.41
C LYS A 156 -2.00 6.12 10.91
N THR A 157 -0.98 6.26 10.05
CA THR A 157 -1.06 5.94 8.62
C THR A 157 -1.25 4.44 8.39
N GLU A 158 -0.50 3.58 9.10
CA GLU A 158 -0.73 2.13 9.05
C GLU A 158 -2.13 1.77 9.57
N GLN A 159 -2.52 2.34 10.72
CA GLN A 159 -3.85 2.09 11.31
C GLN A 159 -4.98 2.52 10.37
N ALA A 160 -4.80 3.62 9.63
CA ALA A 160 -5.75 4.09 8.62
C ALA A 160 -5.83 3.14 7.41
N LEU A 161 -4.69 2.68 6.88
CA LEU A 161 -4.63 1.70 5.80
C LEU A 161 -5.26 0.35 6.21
N ASN A 162 -4.92 -0.15 7.40
CA ASN A 162 -5.48 -1.39 7.93
C ASN A 162 -7.00 -1.28 8.17
N TYR A 163 -7.50 -0.13 8.64
CA TYR A 163 -8.93 0.17 8.70
C TYR A 163 -9.61 0.15 7.33
N LEU A 164 -9.02 0.77 6.31
CA LEU A 164 -9.59 0.77 4.96
C LEU A 164 -9.76 -0.64 4.39
N MET A 165 -8.72 -1.47 4.51
CA MET A 165 -8.70 -2.83 3.98
C MET A 165 -9.63 -3.78 4.77
N ASN A 166 -9.66 -3.65 6.11
CA ASN A 166 -10.30 -4.64 6.98
C ASN A 166 -11.69 -4.23 7.49
N GLU A 167 -11.98 -2.94 7.66
CA GLU A 167 -13.24 -2.46 8.21
C GLU A 167 -14.08 -1.71 7.16
N LYS A 168 -13.55 -0.63 6.55
CA LYS A 168 -14.30 0.13 5.52
C LYS A 168 -14.55 -0.69 4.24
N LYS A 169 -13.65 -1.64 3.95
CA LYS A 169 -13.61 -2.40 2.68
C LYS A 169 -13.48 -1.49 1.45
N ALA A 170 -12.62 -0.48 1.55
CA ALA A 170 -12.20 0.31 0.39
C ALA A 170 -11.19 -0.51 -0.46
N PRO A 171 -11.20 -0.42 -1.80
CA PRO A 171 -10.09 -0.91 -2.63
C PRO A 171 -8.77 -0.23 -2.26
N VAL A 172 -7.75 -1.03 -2.00
CA VAL A 172 -6.38 -0.57 -1.75
C VAL A 172 -5.44 -1.26 -2.73
N GLY A 173 -4.54 -0.50 -3.35
CA GLY A 173 -3.61 -1.02 -4.35
C GLY A 173 -2.22 -0.45 -4.17
N GLY A 174 -1.24 -1.05 -4.82
CA GLY A 174 0.09 -0.47 -4.89
C GLY A 174 0.92 -1.01 -6.04
N THR A 175 1.91 -0.22 -6.46
CA THR A 175 2.83 -0.55 -7.55
C THR A 175 4.28 -0.53 -7.09
N SER A 176 5.11 -1.46 -7.58
CA SER A 176 6.52 -1.56 -7.20
C SER A 176 6.68 -1.61 -5.67
N ALA A 177 7.38 -0.67 -5.03
CA ALA A 177 7.47 -0.56 -3.58
C ALA A 177 6.11 -0.62 -2.85
N GLY A 178 5.06 0.01 -3.40
CA GLY A 178 3.71 -0.06 -2.83
C GLY A 178 3.06 -1.45 -2.93
N CYS A 179 3.45 -2.26 -3.92
CA CYS A 179 3.05 -3.67 -4.02
C CYS A 179 3.81 -4.55 -3.00
N ALA A 180 5.10 -4.26 -2.78
CA ALA A 180 5.99 -5.03 -1.92
C ALA A 180 5.54 -5.06 -0.44
N ILE A 181 4.89 -4.00 0.04
CA ILE A 181 4.43 -3.89 1.43
C ILE A 181 3.02 -4.44 1.69
N LEU A 182 2.30 -4.91 0.66
CA LEU A 182 0.94 -5.45 0.80
C LEU A 182 0.92 -6.94 1.19
N GLY A 183 2.05 -7.64 1.07
CA GLY A 183 2.21 -8.98 1.62
C GLY A 183 2.25 -8.98 3.15
N GLY A 184 1.67 -9.99 3.78
CA GLY A 184 1.83 -10.24 5.21
C GLY A 184 3.29 -10.60 5.55
N PHE A 185 3.99 -11.24 4.62
CA PHE A 185 5.44 -11.26 4.57
C PHE A 185 5.94 -10.21 3.57
N TYR A 186 7.01 -9.49 3.89
CA TYR A 186 7.59 -8.52 2.97
C TYR A 186 9.12 -8.44 3.07
N TYR A 187 9.73 -8.05 1.95
CA TYR A 187 11.14 -7.72 1.82
C TYR A 187 11.32 -6.22 2.02
N SER A 188 12.12 -5.81 3.00
CA SER A 188 12.32 -4.38 3.30
C SER A 188 13.25 -3.70 2.29
N GLY A 189 14.32 -4.37 1.87
CA GLY A 189 15.37 -3.77 1.03
C GLY A 189 16.14 -2.63 1.68
N GLU A 190 15.99 -2.44 3.00
CA GLU A 190 16.58 -1.32 3.75
C GLU A 190 18.12 -1.34 3.79
N THR A 191 18.72 -2.50 3.54
CA THR A 191 20.17 -2.72 3.45
C THR A 191 20.68 -2.67 2.01
N GLY A 192 19.78 -2.66 1.02
CA GLY A 192 20.11 -2.62 -0.40
C GLY A 192 19.20 -3.46 -1.30
N GLY A 193 19.55 -3.46 -2.59
CA GLY A 193 18.87 -4.26 -3.61
C GLY A 193 19.42 -5.68 -3.72
N LEU A 194 18.53 -6.68 -3.67
CA LEU A 194 18.88 -8.10 -3.81
C LEU A 194 18.54 -8.64 -5.21
N THR A 195 19.55 -9.22 -5.87
CA THR A 195 19.40 -10.04 -7.09
C THR A 195 19.15 -11.51 -6.76
N SER A 196 18.60 -12.27 -7.71
CA SER A 196 18.44 -13.72 -7.57
C SER A 196 19.76 -14.46 -7.39
N ALA A 197 20.84 -14.02 -8.06
CA ALA A 197 22.15 -14.66 -7.94
C ALA A 197 22.73 -14.54 -6.53
N GLN A 198 22.66 -13.35 -5.91
CA GLN A 198 23.07 -13.15 -4.51
C GLN A 198 22.23 -14.00 -3.57
N ALA A 199 20.91 -13.95 -3.69
CA ALA A 199 19.98 -14.67 -2.83
C ALA A 199 20.19 -16.20 -2.87
N LEU A 200 20.38 -16.76 -4.07
CA LEU A 200 20.62 -18.19 -4.26
C LEU A 200 22.01 -18.63 -3.81
N ALA A 201 23.01 -17.75 -3.87
CA ALA A 201 24.38 -18.02 -3.40
C ALA A 201 24.51 -17.95 -1.88
N ASN A 202 23.76 -17.07 -1.22
CA ASN A 202 23.68 -16.97 0.24
C ASN A 202 22.26 -16.54 0.68
N PRO A 203 21.43 -17.46 1.22
CA PRO A 203 20.07 -17.12 1.63
C PRO A 203 20.02 -16.25 2.89
N TYR A 204 21.14 -16.01 3.57
CA TYR A 204 21.28 -15.06 4.68
C TYR A 204 22.30 -13.96 4.35
N ASP A 205 22.41 -13.58 3.07
CA ASP A 205 23.03 -12.32 2.71
C ASP A 205 22.34 -11.17 3.44
N VAL A 206 23.09 -10.11 3.79
CA VAL A 206 22.58 -8.95 4.54
C VAL A 206 21.41 -8.25 3.84
N ASN A 207 21.26 -8.42 2.53
CA ASN A 207 20.14 -7.91 1.76
C ASN A 207 18.87 -8.79 1.86
N VAL A 208 18.96 -10.03 2.36
CA VAL A 208 17.80 -10.93 2.58
C VAL A 208 17.14 -10.62 3.93
N THR A 209 16.67 -9.38 4.09
CA THR A 209 15.93 -8.94 5.28
C THR A 209 14.43 -9.02 5.01
N LEU A 210 13.76 -9.87 5.80
CA LEU A 210 12.35 -10.22 5.68
C LEU A 210 11.63 -9.93 6.99
N TYR A 211 10.38 -9.50 6.88
CA TYR A 211 9.48 -9.24 8.00
C TYR A 211 8.22 -10.08 7.89
N ASN A 212 7.57 -10.31 9.03
CA ASN A 212 6.42 -11.19 9.17
C ASN A 212 5.32 -10.51 9.99
N ASN A 213 4.24 -10.14 9.32
CA ASN A 213 2.97 -9.75 9.90
C ASN A 213 3.04 -8.64 10.97
N ASP A 214 3.93 -7.66 10.80
CA ASP A 214 4.12 -6.52 11.71
C ASP A 214 3.73 -5.16 11.11
N PHE A 215 3.11 -5.14 9.92
CA PHE A 215 2.76 -3.91 9.19
C PHE A 215 1.34 -4.01 8.56
N LEU A 216 1.23 -3.97 7.23
CA LEU A 216 -0.06 -4.00 6.55
C LEU A 216 -0.75 -5.38 6.64
N LYS A 217 -2.08 -5.34 6.68
CA LYS A 217 -2.97 -6.49 6.90
C LYS A 217 -3.96 -6.63 5.74
N ALA A 218 -3.46 -6.68 4.51
CA ALA A 218 -4.29 -6.84 3.33
C ALA A 218 -5.02 -8.21 3.33
N PRO A 219 -6.35 -8.26 3.10
CA PRO A 219 -7.11 -9.50 3.02
C PRO A 219 -6.50 -10.52 2.05
N TYR A 220 -6.48 -11.79 2.46
CA TYR A 220 -5.89 -12.94 1.75
C TYR A 220 -4.37 -12.94 1.61
N LEU A 221 -3.66 -11.89 2.04
CA LEU A 221 -2.20 -11.76 1.86
C LEU A 221 -1.38 -12.04 3.12
N GLN A 222 -2.00 -12.38 4.25
CA GLN A 222 -1.32 -12.65 5.53
C GLN A 222 -0.22 -13.73 5.44
N ASN A 223 -0.43 -14.75 4.61
CA ASN A 223 0.53 -15.83 4.36
C ASN A 223 1.22 -15.72 2.99
N VAL A 224 1.26 -14.51 2.42
CA VAL A 224 1.81 -14.20 1.10
C VAL A 224 2.99 -13.24 1.25
N ILE A 225 4.08 -13.50 0.52
CA ILE A 225 5.05 -12.47 0.14
C ILE A 225 4.78 -11.98 -1.28
N THR A 226 4.97 -10.68 -1.53
CA THR A 226 4.82 -10.11 -2.86
C THR A 226 6.18 -9.79 -3.49
N ASP A 227 6.29 -9.97 -4.81
CA ASP A 227 7.45 -9.51 -5.58
C ASP A 227 6.98 -8.76 -6.84
N GLN A 228 7.85 -7.92 -7.38
CA GLN A 228 7.53 -6.86 -8.33
C GLN A 228 8.71 -6.63 -9.28
N HIS A 229 8.51 -5.94 -10.41
CA HIS A 229 9.48 -5.86 -11.53
C HIS A 229 10.08 -7.24 -11.90
N TYR A 230 9.25 -8.28 -11.83
CA TYR A 230 9.68 -9.64 -11.53
C TYR A 230 10.60 -10.23 -12.60
N LEU A 231 10.14 -10.29 -13.85
CA LEU A 231 10.96 -10.78 -14.97
C LEU A 231 11.94 -9.71 -15.42
N THR A 232 11.54 -8.43 -15.41
CA THR A 232 12.42 -7.29 -15.79
C THR A 232 13.76 -7.31 -15.05
N ARG A 233 13.77 -7.80 -13.80
CA ARG A 233 14.95 -7.82 -12.92
C ARG A 233 15.38 -9.25 -12.54
N ALA A 234 14.92 -10.26 -13.28
CA ALA A 234 15.21 -11.68 -13.08
C ALA A 234 15.09 -12.13 -11.60
N ARG A 235 13.94 -11.86 -10.99
CA ARG A 235 13.69 -11.99 -9.53
C ARG A 235 13.13 -13.34 -9.10
N GLU A 236 13.05 -14.32 -10.00
CA GLU A 236 12.50 -15.63 -9.67
C GLU A 236 13.29 -16.34 -8.55
N GLY A 237 14.61 -16.36 -8.66
CA GLY A 237 15.49 -17.00 -7.67
C GLY A 237 15.39 -16.37 -6.28
N ARG A 238 15.32 -15.03 -6.18
CA ARG A 238 15.17 -14.36 -4.87
C ARG A 238 13.81 -14.65 -4.24
N SER A 239 12.73 -14.73 -5.01
CA SER A 239 11.41 -15.12 -4.50
C SER A 239 11.40 -16.56 -3.98
N VAL A 240 12.10 -17.49 -4.64
CA VAL A 240 12.30 -18.85 -4.13
C VAL A 240 13.09 -18.85 -2.81
N VAL A 241 14.14 -18.02 -2.71
CA VAL A 241 14.92 -17.85 -1.48
C VAL A 241 14.06 -17.27 -0.35
N PHE A 242 13.21 -16.29 -0.64
CA PHE A 242 12.30 -15.73 0.37
C PHE A 242 11.33 -16.77 0.92
N LEU A 243 10.70 -17.57 0.06
CA LEU A 243 9.85 -18.68 0.48
C LEU A 243 10.62 -19.73 1.29
N GLY A 244 11.86 -20.02 0.89
CA GLY A 244 12.74 -20.95 1.60
C GLY A 244 13.12 -20.45 2.99
N ARG A 245 13.46 -19.17 3.12
CA ARG A 245 13.72 -18.50 4.41
C ARG A 245 12.47 -18.42 5.28
N ILE A 246 11.31 -18.06 4.74
CA ILE A 246 10.04 -18.04 5.49
C ILE A 246 9.68 -19.43 6.04
N ASN A 247 9.86 -20.46 5.22
CA ASN A 247 9.62 -21.85 5.64
C ASN A 247 10.67 -22.34 6.65
N ASN A 248 11.95 -22.00 6.47
CA ASN A 248 13.00 -22.39 7.40
C ASN A 248 12.90 -21.68 8.75
N ASP A 249 12.72 -20.36 8.76
CA ASP A 249 12.89 -19.51 9.94
C ASP A 249 11.59 -19.41 10.75
N TRP A 250 10.43 -19.33 10.08
CA TRP A 250 9.11 -19.22 10.71
C TRP A 250 8.23 -20.47 10.56
N LYS A 251 8.78 -21.58 10.04
CA LYS A 251 8.06 -22.86 9.82
C LYS A 251 6.72 -22.70 9.07
N THR A 252 6.65 -21.70 8.19
CA THR A 252 5.44 -21.30 7.47
C THR A 252 5.58 -21.64 5.99
N ALA A 253 4.69 -22.48 5.46
CA ALA A 253 4.59 -22.79 4.03
C ALA A 253 3.89 -21.65 3.25
N ALA A 254 4.51 -20.47 3.28
CA ALA A 254 4.01 -19.26 2.64
C ALA A 254 3.84 -19.42 1.12
N LYS A 255 3.08 -18.49 0.55
CA LYS A 255 2.88 -18.36 -0.89
C LYS A 255 3.58 -17.09 -1.39
N CYS A 256 3.90 -17.02 -2.67
CA CYS A 256 4.34 -15.77 -3.29
C CYS A 256 3.40 -15.38 -4.43
N ILE A 257 3.04 -14.10 -4.50
CA ILE A 257 2.39 -13.50 -5.67
C ILE A 257 3.38 -12.49 -6.26
N ALA A 258 3.96 -12.84 -7.40
CA ALA A 258 4.96 -12.01 -8.05
C ALA A 258 4.41 -11.43 -9.36
N THR A 259 4.57 -10.12 -9.55
CA THR A 259 3.97 -9.38 -10.67
C THR A 259 5.06 -8.70 -11.48
N ASP A 260 5.12 -8.97 -12.79
CA ASP A 260 6.07 -8.27 -13.65
C ASP A 260 5.61 -6.84 -13.98
N GLU A 261 6.50 -5.99 -14.52
CA GLU A 261 6.07 -4.64 -14.93
C GLU A 261 4.92 -4.68 -15.94
N ARG A 262 4.13 -3.60 -16.00
CA ARG A 262 2.94 -3.49 -16.85
C ARG A 262 1.89 -4.58 -16.60
N THR A 263 1.99 -5.25 -15.46
CA THR A 263 1.08 -6.29 -14.98
C THR A 263 0.50 -5.88 -13.62
N ALA A 264 -0.75 -6.26 -13.37
CA ALA A 264 -1.46 -6.05 -12.13
C ALA A 264 -2.35 -7.25 -11.79
N VAL A 265 -2.25 -7.74 -10.56
CA VAL A 265 -3.15 -8.75 -10.00
C VAL A 265 -4.22 -8.05 -9.18
N CYS A 266 -5.46 -8.06 -9.68
CA CYS A 266 -6.63 -7.49 -8.98
C CYS A 266 -7.39 -8.59 -8.25
N ILE A 267 -7.41 -8.54 -6.91
CA ILE A 267 -8.01 -9.55 -6.02
C ILE A 267 -9.32 -9.00 -5.48
N ASP A 268 -10.43 -9.66 -5.77
CA ASP A 268 -11.75 -9.26 -5.28
C ASP A 268 -11.99 -9.59 -3.80
N LYS A 269 -13.17 -9.19 -3.28
CA LYS A 269 -13.59 -9.42 -1.90
C LYS A 269 -13.81 -10.88 -1.51
N ASN A 270 -13.71 -11.82 -2.47
CA ASN A 270 -13.83 -13.26 -2.26
C ASN A 270 -12.46 -13.97 -2.39
N GLY A 271 -11.40 -13.22 -2.71
CA GLY A 271 -10.07 -13.76 -2.99
C GLY A 271 -9.88 -14.25 -4.42
N LYS A 272 -10.79 -13.96 -5.35
CA LYS A 272 -10.58 -14.25 -6.78
C LYS A 272 -9.69 -13.17 -7.38
N ALA A 273 -8.49 -13.56 -7.80
CA ALA A 273 -7.56 -12.74 -8.54
C ALA A 273 -7.85 -12.79 -10.05
N GLN A 274 -7.69 -11.67 -10.73
CA GLN A 274 -7.68 -11.55 -12.19
C GLN A 274 -6.44 -10.75 -12.63
N VAL A 275 -5.76 -11.20 -13.69
CA VAL A 275 -4.45 -10.66 -14.11
C VAL A 275 -4.63 -9.72 -15.30
N PHE A 276 -4.50 -8.42 -15.03
CA PHE A 276 -4.56 -7.35 -16.02
C PHE A 276 -3.17 -6.89 -16.41
N GLY A 277 -3.01 -6.42 -17.64
CA GLY A 277 -1.75 -5.86 -18.13
C GLY A 277 -1.80 -5.65 -19.63
N ASP A 278 -0.78 -4.96 -20.15
CA ASP A 278 -0.75 -4.53 -21.55
C ASP A 278 0.46 -5.11 -22.28
N TYR A 279 0.23 -5.64 -23.47
CA TYR A 279 1.28 -6.10 -24.38
C TYR A 279 1.76 -4.91 -25.20
N ALA A 280 3.07 -4.69 -25.26
CA ALA A 280 3.65 -3.75 -26.20
C ALA A 280 4.60 -4.51 -27.13
N GLU A 281 4.68 -4.10 -28.40
CA GLU A 281 5.62 -4.69 -29.37
C GLU A 281 7.07 -4.65 -28.86
N ALA A 282 7.47 -3.54 -28.22
CA ALA A 282 8.77 -3.36 -27.59
C ALA A 282 8.98 -4.19 -26.29
N ARG A 283 7.96 -4.92 -25.82
CA ARG A 283 8.04 -5.77 -24.62
C ARG A 283 6.99 -6.91 -24.68
N PRO A 284 7.32 -8.05 -25.31
CA PRO A 284 6.35 -9.13 -25.58
C PRO A 284 6.04 -10.03 -24.37
N TYR A 285 6.19 -9.52 -23.15
CA TYR A 285 5.96 -10.26 -21.91
C TYR A 285 5.39 -9.36 -20.80
N SER A 286 4.38 -9.90 -20.11
CA SER A 286 3.63 -9.27 -19.02
C SER A 286 2.93 -10.42 -18.30
N TYR A 287 3.39 -10.78 -17.10
CA TYR A 287 3.04 -12.02 -16.41
C TYR A 287 2.89 -11.83 -14.90
N ALA A 288 1.99 -12.60 -14.31
CA ALA A 288 1.88 -12.76 -12.86
C ALA A 288 2.08 -14.24 -12.47
N TYR A 289 2.73 -14.45 -11.34
CA TYR A 289 3.11 -15.77 -10.82
C TYR A 289 2.49 -16.01 -9.46
N PHE A 290 1.80 -17.14 -9.31
CA PHE A 290 1.24 -17.63 -8.05
C PHE A 290 2.04 -18.85 -7.63
N ILE A 291 2.93 -18.67 -6.66
CA ILE A 291 3.92 -19.66 -6.24
C ILE A 291 3.51 -20.24 -4.89
N SER A 292 3.60 -21.56 -4.77
CA SER A 292 3.21 -22.27 -3.57
C SER A 292 4.24 -23.33 -3.17
N ALA A 293 4.69 -23.24 -1.91
CA ALA A 293 5.37 -24.34 -1.24
C ALA A 293 4.35 -25.31 -0.62
N ASP A 294 4.72 -26.58 -0.56
CA ASP A 294 4.08 -27.61 0.26
C ASP A 294 4.77 -27.63 1.63
N ALA A 295 4.01 -27.70 2.72
CA ALA A 295 4.54 -27.70 4.08
C ALA A 295 5.43 -28.91 4.38
N ALA A 296 5.17 -30.05 3.72
CA ALA A 296 6.02 -31.24 3.83
C ALA A 296 7.36 -31.10 3.09
N LYS A 297 7.46 -30.16 2.13
CA LYS A 297 8.62 -30.00 1.25
C LYS A 297 9.59 -28.94 1.76
N GLN A 298 10.23 -29.21 2.89
CA GLN A 298 11.23 -28.30 3.45
C GLN A 298 12.47 -28.18 2.54
N PRO A 299 13.18 -27.03 2.55
CA PRO A 299 14.47 -26.91 1.86
C PRO A 299 15.54 -27.82 2.46
N GLU A 300 16.25 -28.56 1.62
CA GLU A 300 17.34 -29.45 2.03
C GLU A 300 18.59 -28.68 2.52
N GLN A 301 18.84 -27.47 1.98
CA GLN A 301 19.86 -26.55 2.50
C GLN A 301 19.40 -25.09 2.43
N MET A 302 19.15 -24.51 3.60
CA MET A 302 18.86 -23.08 3.80
C MET A 302 19.74 -22.55 4.94
N VAL A 303 21.03 -22.36 4.67
CA VAL A 303 22.08 -22.06 5.67
C VAL A 303 22.92 -20.87 5.23
N ALA A 304 23.34 -20.02 6.17
CA ALA A 304 24.18 -18.85 5.89
C ALA A 304 25.51 -19.23 5.21
N ASN A 305 25.94 -18.37 4.26
CA ASN A 305 27.17 -18.52 3.47
C ASN A 305 27.28 -19.82 2.67
N LYS A 306 26.14 -20.49 2.40
CA LYS A 306 26.05 -21.64 1.50
C LYS A 306 24.97 -21.39 0.46
N LYS A 307 25.17 -21.93 -0.74
CA LYS A 307 24.16 -21.91 -1.80
C LYS A 307 22.89 -22.65 -1.36
N VAL A 308 21.75 -22.18 -1.83
CA VAL A 308 20.46 -22.85 -1.59
C VAL A 308 20.42 -24.23 -2.26
N ILE A 309 19.88 -25.22 -1.56
CA ILE A 309 19.40 -26.47 -2.15
C ILE A 309 17.95 -26.63 -1.72
N TRP A 310 17.06 -26.69 -2.70
CA TRP A 310 15.63 -26.97 -2.47
C TRP A 310 15.09 -27.79 -3.63
N SER A 311 15.28 -29.12 -3.59
CA SER A 311 14.95 -30.01 -4.71
C SER A 311 13.56 -30.63 -4.57
N ASN A 312 13.34 -31.39 -3.49
CA ASN A 312 12.15 -32.20 -3.25
C ASN A 312 11.71 -32.98 -4.50
N ASN A 313 12.63 -33.81 -5.02
CA ASN A 313 12.47 -34.58 -6.26
C ASN A 313 12.08 -33.70 -7.46
N GLU A 314 12.77 -32.55 -7.61
CA GLU A 314 12.53 -31.54 -8.64
C GLU A 314 11.10 -30.94 -8.62
N LYS A 315 10.45 -30.93 -7.45
CA LYS A 315 9.05 -30.52 -7.24
C LYS A 315 8.87 -29.70 -5.95
N ALA A 316 9.89 -28.93 -5.55
CA ALA A 316 9.86 -28.09 -4.36
C ALA A 316 8.70 -27.07 -4.36
N LEU A 317 8.48 -26.38 -5.47
CA LEU A 317 7.46 -25.34 -5.61
C LEU A 317 6.53 -25.63 -6.78
N ALA A 318 5.22 -25.50 -6.55
CA ALA A 318 4.22 -25.43 -7.60
C ALA A 318 3.96 -23.97 -7.97
N VAL A 319 4.13 -23.64 -9.25
CA VAL A 319 4.03 -22.27 -9.78
C VAL A 319 2.99 -22.20 -10.88
N TYR A 320 2.04 -21.28 -10.76
CA TYR A 320 1.11 -20.92 -11.83
C TYR A 320 1.50 -19.58 -12.44
N GLU A 321 1.82 -19.57 -13.73
CA GLU A 321 2.13 -18.38 -14.52
C GLU A 321 0.89 -17.98 -15.33
N ILE A 322 0.40 -16.75 -15.18
CA ILE A 322 -0.71 -16.20 -15.96
C ILE A 322 -0.19 -15.06 -16.84
N PRO A 323 -0.34 -15.12 -18.19
CA PRO A 323 -0.12 -13.98 -19.06
C PRO A 323 -1.17 -12.90 -18.80
N ALA A 324 -0.74 -11.65 -18.80
CA ALA A 324 -1.64 -10.52 -18.62
C ALA A 324 -2.42 -10.20 -19.91
N SER A 325 -3.58 -9.56 -19.76
CA SER A 325 -4.35 -8.99 -20.87
C SER A 325 -5.14 -7.78 -20.39
N VAL A 326 -5.43 -6.85 -21.30
CA VAL A 326 -6.22 -5.64 -21.01
C VAL A 326 -7.65 -5.98 -20.57
N ASN A 327 -8.16 -7.14 -20.99
CA ASN A 327 -9.47 -7.68 -20.59
C ASN A 327 -9.37 -8.71 -19.43
N GLY A 328 -8.17 -8.91 -18.88
CA GLY A 328 -7.82 -9.94 -17.90
C GLY A 328 -7.46 -11.27 -18.56
N GLY A 329 -6.20 -11.70 -18.45
CA GLY A 329 -5.67 -12.88 -19.17
C GLY A 329 -5.95 -14.22 -18.51
N GLY A 330 -6.29 -14.23 -17.22
CA GLY A 330 -6.61 -15.42 -16.45
C GLY A 330 -7.04 -15.08 -15.03
N SER A 331 -7.36 -16.11 -14.24
CA SER A 331 -7.76 -15.96 -12.84
C SER A 331 -7.18 -17.03 -11.92
N PHE A 332 -7.08 -16.73 -10.63
CA PHE A 332 -6.55 -17.61 -9.60
C PHE A 332 -7.24 -17.32 -8.26
N ASN A 333 -7.60 -18.34 -7.47
CA ASN A 333 -8.18 -18.10 -6.14
C ASN A 333 -7.07 -18.03 -5.06
N VAL A 334 -6.75 -16.81 -4.60
CA VAL A 334 -5.74 -16.59 -3.55
C VAL A 334 -6.24 -16.89 -2.14
N ALA A 335 -7.56 -17.05 -1.94
CA ALA A 335 -8.10 -17.47 -0.65
C ALA A 335 -7.81 -18.96 -0.33
N ASN A 336 -7.53 -19.78 -1.35
CA ASN A 336 -7.32 -21.22 -1.16
C ASN A 336 -6.16 -21.84 -1.97
N PHE A 337 -5.59 -21.12 -2.95
CA PHE A 337 -4.48 -21.59 -3.81
C PHE A 337 -4.74 -22.92 -4.53
N LYS A 338 -6.01 -23.27 -4.80
CA LYS A 338 -6.37 -24.54 -5.44
C LYS A 338 -6.19 -24.50 -6.96
N ALA A 339 -5.52 -25.53 -7.49
CA ALA A 339 -5.20 -25.62 -8.91
C ALA A 339 -6.42 -25.77 -9.84
N ASN A 340 -7.52 -26.34 -9.36
CA ASN A 340 -8.76 -26.51 -10.14
C ASN A 340 -9.61 -25.24 -10.23
N GLU A 341 -9.23 -24.16 -9.54
CA GLU A 341 -9.88 -22.84 -9.62
C GLU A 341 -9.03 -21.82 -10.42
N ALA A 342 -7.94 -22.30 -11.04
CA ALA A 342 -6.98 -21.51 -11.80
C ALA A 342 -7.27 -21.56 -13.32
N THR A 343 -7.21 -20.43 -14.02
CA THR A 343 -7.51 -20.32 -15.46
C THR A 343 -6.58 -19.35 -16.19
N GLY A 344 -6.40 -19.57 -17.49
CA GLY A 344 -5.65 -18.68 -18.41
C GLY A 344 -4.12 -18.82 -18.38
N GLY A 345 -3.57 -19.55 -17.41
CA GLY A 345 -2.13 -19.74 -17.21
C GLY A 345 -1.62 -21.18 -17.36
N LYS A 346 -0.33 -21.36 -17.07
CA LYS A 346 0.40 -22.64 -17.13
C LYS A 346 1.01 -23.01 -15.77
N TRP A 347 1.12 -24.31 -15.51
CA TRP A 347 1.71 -24.86 -14.29
C TRP A 347 3.16 -25.31 -14.52
N TYR A 348 4.04 -24.93 -13.59
CA TYR A 348 5.44 -25.33 -13.55
C TYR A 348 5.83 -25.94 -12.19
N TRP A 349 6.76 -26.90 -12.21
CA TRP A 349 7.56 -27.30 -11.05
C TRP A 349 8.86 -26.49 -11.05
N TRP A 350 9.14 -25.80 -9.95
CA TRP A 350 10.43 -25.11 -9.74
C TRP A 350 11.19 -25.75 -8.58
N TRP A 351 12.52 -25.77 -8.69
CA TRP A 351 13.42 -26.28 -7.66
C TRP A 351 14.81 -25.63 -7.76
N VAL A 352 15.62 -25.73 -6.70
CA VAL A 352 16.98 -25.20 -6.67
C VAL A 352 17.98 -26.33 -6.44
N ALA A 353 18.96 -26.45 -7.33
CA ALA A 353 20.09 -27.37 -7.21
C ALA A 353 21.38 -26.55 -7.16
N ASP A 354 22.13 -26.63 -6.06
CA ASP A 354 23.39 -25.90 -5.81
C ASP A 354 23.36 -24.40 -6.22
N GLY A 355 22.34 -23.68 -5.74
CA GLY A 355 22.13 -22.26 -6.05
C GLY A 355 21.67 -21.95 -7.47
N VAL A 356 21.30 -22.95 -8.28
CA VAL A 356 20.73 -22.76 -9.61
C VAL A 356 19.23 -23.04 -9.57
N LEU A 357 18.41 -22.05 -9.94
CA LEU A 357 16.97 -22.23 -10.13
C LEU A 357 16.71 -23.01 -11.42
N ASN A 358 15.93 -24.08 -11.31
CA ASN A 358 15.48 -24.93 -12.39
C ASN A 358 13.95 -24.91 -12.47
N LYS A 359 13.41 -25.10 -13.68
CA LYS A 359 11.97 -25.02 -14.00
C LYS A 359 11.61 -26.11 -15.01
N LYS A 360 10.45 -26.75 -14.86
CA LYS A 360 9.84 -27.65 -15.87
C LYS A 360 8.31 -27.59 -15.81
N ASP A 361 7.63 -28.00 -16.87
CA ASP A 361 6.15 -28.13 -16.88
C ASP A 361 5.68 -29.17 -15.84
N GLN A 362 4.42 -29.07 -15.36
CA GLN A 362 3.89 -29.96 -14.32
C GLN A 362 3.40 -31.33 -14.80
#